data_AF-A0A7X9HVX7-F1
#
_entry.id   AF-A0A7X9HVX7-F1
#
_cell.length_a   1.000
_cell.length_b   1.000
_cell.length_c   1.000
_cell.angle_alpha   90.00
_cell.angle_beta   90.00
_cell.angle_gamma   90.00
#
_symmetry.space_group_name_H-M   'P 1'
#
loop_
_entity.id
_entity.type
_entity.pdbx_description
1 polymer ?
#
loop_
_entity_poly.entity_id
_entity_poly.type
_entity_poly.pdbx_seq_one_letter_code
_entity_poly.pdbx_strand_id
1 'polypeptide(L)'
;MDSDKNLKNHKKIQKQLIDVYYGEKELSGELKAHISACPICTKYWNELKTLDSKLDVLEAGLKVEMDMSLIETAFEEADKIKRRKERKEFVAFLFVAAILLTLESKIALSGYGVHVIMFQLIILVLVAPICVPFIFSKRIKKEAESK
;
A
#
# COMPACT_ATOMS: atom_id res chain seq x y z
N MET A 1 -2.71 -49.96 -6.81
CA MET A 1 -3.18 -48.82 -5.97
C MET A 1 -2.12 -48.33 -4.97
N ASP A 2 -0.88 -48.84 -5.00
CA ASP A 2 0.16 -48.49 -4.00
C ASP A 2 1.17 -47.40 -4.41
N SER A 3 1.30 -47.09 -5.71
CA SER A 3 2.23 -46.06 -6.19
C SER A 3 1.82 -44.64 -5.74
N ASP A 4 0.51 -44.38 -5.71
CA ASP A 4 -0.04 -43.04 -5.45
C ASP A 4 0.00 -42.64 -3.96
N LYS A 5 -0.06 -43.62 -3.06
CA LYS A 5 0.12 -43.42 -1.60
C LYS A 5 1.57 -43.02 -1.28
N ASN A 6 2.55 -43.68 -1.91
CA ASN A 6 3.96 -43.34 -1.72
C ASN A 6 4.28 -41.94 -2.24
N LEU A 7 3.74 -41.56 -3.40
CA LEU A 7 3.95 -40.23 -3.97
C LEU A 7 3.42 -39.10 -3.08
N LYS A 8 2.21 -39.26 -2.51
CA LYS A 8 1.64 -38.30 -1.55
C LYS A 8 2.48 -38.19 -0.26
N ASN A 9 3.07 -39.29 0.19
CA ASN A 9 3.92 -39.30 1.38
C ASN A 9 5.24 -38.55 1.13
N HIS A 10 5.89 -38.76 -0.03
CA HIS A 10 7.09 -38.02 -0.41
C HIS A 10 6.85 -36.52 -0.50
N LYS A 11 5.74 -36.08 -1.11
CA LYS A 11 5.40 -34.65 -1.20
C LYS A 11 5.23 -34.00 0.17
N LYS A 12 4.64 -34.71 1.13
CA LYS A 12 4.46 -34.21 2.50
C LYS A 12 5.81 -34.02 3.20
N ILE A 13 6.71 -34.99 3.05
CA ILE A 13 8.05 -34.93 3.63
C ILE A 13 8.90 -33.86 2.95
N GLN A 14 8.85 -33.73 1.62
CA GLN A 14 9.51 -32.65 0.89
C GLN A 14 9.07 -31.26 1.37
N LYS A 15 7.77 -31.06 1.64
CA LYS A 15 7.29 -29.81 2.22
C LYS A 15 7.90 -29.54 3.60
N GLN A 16 7.97 -30.56 4.46
CA GLN A 16 8.62 -30.41 5.77
C GLN A 16 10.13 -30.10 5.64
N LEU A 17 10.80 -30.64 4.62
CA LEU A 17 12.21 -30.32 4.34
C LEU A 17 12.39 -28.87 3.91
N ILE A 18 11.45 -28.27 3.17
CA ILE A 18 11.47 -26.83 2.84
C ILE A 18 11.37 -26.00 4.13
N ASP A 19 10.38 -26.30 4.99
CA ASP A 19 10.19 -25.59 6.26
C ASP A 19 11.48 -25.65 7.12
N VAL A 20 12.15 -26.81 7.14
CA VAL A 20 13.43 -26.97 7.85
C VAL A 20 14.57 -26.20 7.19
N TYR A 21 14.62 -26.19 5.86
CA TYR A 21 15.65 -25.47 5.11
C TYR A 21 15.62 -23.96 5.37
N TYR A 22 14.42 -23.37 5.41
CA TYR A 22 14.22 -21.95 5.71
C TYR A 22 14.18 -21.63 7.22
N GLY A 23 14.45 -22.60 8.09
CA GLY A 23 14.50 -22.40 9.54
C GLY A 23 13.15 -22.20 10.22
N GLU A 24 12.03 -22.47 9.53
CA GLU A 24 10.68 -22.41 10.10
C GLU A 24 10.42 -23.58 11.07
N LYS A 25 11.16 -24.69 10.94
CA LYS A 25 11.06 -25.89 11.80
C LYS A 25 12.42 -26.54 12.06
N GLU A 26 12.56 -27.19 13.21
CA GLU A 26 13.74 -28.01 13.50
C GLU A 26 13.72 -29.37 12.80
N LEU A 27 14.90 -29.89 12.45
CA LEU A 27 15.05 -31.21 11.85
C LEU A 27 14.78 -32.31 12.89
N SER A 28 13.57 -32.88 12.87
CA SER A 28 13.22 -33.98 13.78
C SER A 28 14.00 -35.27 13.46
N GLY A 29 14.20 -36.11 14.49
CA GLY A 29 14.91 -37.39 14.34
C GLY A 29 14.26 -38.35 13.34
N GLU A 30 12.92 -38.34 13.25
CA GLU A 30 12.15 -39.12 12.27
C GLU A 30 12.42 -38.66 10.83
N LEU A 31 12.49 -37.34 10.60
CA LEU A 31 12.77 -36.79 9.28
C LEU A 31 14.20 -37.13 8.85
N LYS A 32 15.16 -37.06 9.77
CA LYS A 32 16.55 -37.45 9.52
C LYS A 32 16.68 -38.92 9.14
N ALA A 33 16.00 -39.81 9.85
CA ALA A 33 15.95 -41.24 9.53
C ALA A 33 15.32 -41.48 8.15
N HIS A 34 14.24 -40.76 7.82
CA HIS A 34 13.60 -40.86 6.50
C HIS A 34 14.51 -40.41 5.36
N ILE A 35 15.22 -39.29 5.51
CA ILE A 35 16.18 -38.80 4.51
C ILE A 35 17.29 -39.84 4.28
N SER A 36 17.75 -40.55 5.31
CA SER A 36 18.78 -41.59 5.14
C SER A 36 18.28 -42.87 4.45
N ALA A 37 16.98 -43.19 4.57
CA ALA A 37 16.40 -44.41 4.03
C ALA A 37 15.74 -44.21 2.65
N CYS A 38 15.32 -42.99 2.30
CA CYS A 38 14.58 -42.71 1.07
C CYS A 38 15.43 -41.92 0.05
N PRO A 39 15.88 -42.54 -1.06
CA PRO A 39 16.76 -41.89 -2.03
C PRO A 39 16.13 -40.68 -2.73
N ILE A 40 14.79 -40.66 -2.87
CA ILE A 40 14.06 -39.54 -3.46
C ILE A 40 14.15 -38.30 -2.56
N CYS A 41 13.89 -38.47 -1.26
CA CYS A 41 13.95 -37.40 -0.28
C CYS A 41 15.40 -36.96 -0.02
N THR A 42 16.38 -37.88 -0.07
CA THR A 42 17.81 -37.53 -0.01
C THR A 42 18.22 -36.63 -1.17
N LYS A 43 17.82 -36.98 -2.40
CA LYS A 43 18.15 -36.19 -3.60
C LYS A 43 17.56 -34.79 -3.50
N TYR A 44 16.28 -34.69 -3.11
CA TYR A 44 15.60 -33.42 -2.92
C TYR A 44 16.28 -32.54 -1.86
N TRP A 45 16.69 -33.13 -0.74
CA TRP A 45 17.41 -32.41 0.32
C TRP A 45 18.78 -31.89 -0.14
N ASN A 46 19.49 -32.66 -0.95
CA ASN A 46 20.76 -32.21 -1.53
C ASN A 46 20.54 -31.10 -2.57
N GLU A 47 19.50 -31.19 -3.41
CA GLU A 47 19.13 -30.13 -4.35
C GLU A 47 18.82 -28.81 -3.64
N LEU A 48 18.07 -28.87 -2.52
CA LEU A 48 17.85 -27.71 -1.63
C LEU A 48 19.18 -27.10 -1.18
N LYS A 49 20.11 -27.89 -0.65
CA LYS A 49 21.43 -27.37 -0.23
C LYS A 49 22.28 -26.80 -1.36
N THR A 50 22.08 -27.24 -2.61
CA THR A 50 22.77 -26.65 -3.77
C THR A 50 22.13 -25.37 -4.29
N LEU A 51 20.94 -24.99 -3.80
CA LEU A 51 20.31 -23.72 -4.16
C LEU A 51 21.06 -22.55 -3.51
N ASP A 52 21.48 -22.67 -2.25
CA ASP A 52 22.28 -21.62 -1.57
C ASP A 52 23.54 -21.28 -2.37
N SER A 53 24.30 -22.28 -2.82
CA SER A 53 25.53 -22.02 -3.58
C SER A 53 25.30 -21.38 -4.95
N LYS A 54 24.09 -21.51 -5.52
CA LYS A 54 23.70 -20.82 -6.76
C LYS A 54 23.17 -19.43 -6.48
N LEU A 55 22.47 -19.23 -5.35
CA LEU A 55 22.03 -17.92 -4.90
C LEU A 55 23.21 -17.03 -4.51
N ASP A 56 24.21 -17.57 -3.80
CA ASP A 56 25.45 -16.84 -3.46
C ASP A 56 26.18 -16.33 -4.70
N VAL A 57 26.19 -17.12 -5.78
CA VAL A 57 26.78 -16.71 -7.08
C VAL A 57 25.95 -15.60 -7.73
N LEU A 58 24.62 -15.64 -7.58
CA LEU A 58 23.76 -14.55 -8.00
C LEU A 58 24.01 -13.31 -7.15
N GLU A 59 24.09 -13.42 -5.84
CA GLU A 59 24.25 -12.28 -4.93
C GLU A 59 25.64 -11.61 -5.08
N ALA A 60 26.67 -12.40 -5.35
CA ALA A 60 28.02 -11.90 -5.66
C ALA A 60 28.12 -11.23 -7.04
N GLY A 61 27.36 -11.71 -8.03
CA GLY A 61 27.32 -11.16 -9.39
C GLY A 61 26.30 -10.03 -9.59
N LEU A 62 25.29 -9.98 -8.73
CA LEU A 62 24.15 -9.07 -8.79
C LEU A 62 24.28 -8.04 -7.67
N LYS A 63 25.36 -7.24 -7.72
CA LYS A 63 25.27 -5.86 -7.25
C LYS A 63 24.25 -5.16 -8.14
N VAL A 64 22.96 -5.34 -7.83
CA VAL A 64 21.91 -4.47 -8.35
C VAL A 64 22.18 -3.12 -7.72
N GLU A 65 23.03 -2.33 -8.36
CA GLU A 65 23.04 -0.90 -8.10
C GLU A 65 21.64 -0.43 -8.47
N MET A 66 20.82 -0.19 -7.45
CA MET A 66 19.52 0.41 -7.65
C MET A 66 19.76 1.74 -8.33
N ASP A 67 19.33 1.83 -9.58
CA ASP A 67 19.43 3.06 -10.34
C ASP A 67 18.48 4.09 -9.72
N MET A 68 19.07 4.97 -8.91
CA MET A 68 18.32 6.04 -8.22
C MET A 68 17.59 6.94 -9.22
N SER A 69 18.04 7.04 -10.48
CA SER A 69 17.37 7.84 -11.50
C SER A 69 16.02 7.24 -11.91
N LEU A 70 15.90 5.91 -11.94
CA LEU A 70 14.66 5.19 -12.22
C LEU A 70 13.64 5.39 -11.10
N ILE A 71 14.10 5.37 -9.85
CA ILE A 71 13.29 5.61 -8.66
C ILE A 71 12.80 7.06 -8.65
N GLU A 72 13.70 8.02 -8.87
CA GLU A 72 13.38 9.44 -8.89
C GLU A 72 12.36 9.79 -9.99
N THR A 73 12.52 9.19 -11.18
CA THR A 73 11.58 9.36 -12.29
C THR A 73 10.19 8.84 -11.95
N ALA A 74 10.09 7.67 -11.29
CA ALA A 74 8.81 7.10 -10.88
C ALA A 74 8.09 7.97 -9.83
N PHE A 75 8.83 8.55 -8.87
CA PHE A 75 8.25 9.47 -7.89
C PHE A 75 7.81 10.79 -8.53
N GLU A 76 8.60 11.35 -9.46
CA GLU A 76 8.22 12.55 -10.19
C GLU A 76 6.90 12.36 -10.97
N GLU A 77 6.72 11.20 -11.58
CA GLU A 77 5.53 10.89 -12.38
C GLU A 77 4.28 10.73 -11.50
N ALA A 78 4.42 10.08 -10.35
CA ALA A 78 3.37 10.01 -9.33
C ALA A 78 2.95 11.41 -8.83
N ASP A 79 3.92 12.29 -8.59
CA ASP A 79 3.68 13.67 -8.16
C ASP A 79 3.00 14.52 -9.23
N LYS A 80 3.33 14.32 -10.51
CA LYS A 80 2.67 14.98 -11.64
C LYS A 80 1.18 14.58 -11.71
N ILE A 81 0.86 13.31 -11.48
CA ILE A 81 -0.53 12.82 -11.45
C ILE A 81 -1.31 13.45 -10.31
N LYS A 82 -0.74 13.49 -9.10
CA LYS A 82 -1.34 14.13 -7.92
C LYS A 82 -1.63 15.63 -8.16
N ARG A 83 -0.63 16.38 -8.65
CA ARG A 83 -0.78 17.82 -8.95
C ARG A 83 -1.85 18.10 -10.01
N ARG A 84 -2.01 17.23 -11.02
CA ARG A 84 -3.09 17.38 -12.01
C ARG A 84 -4.47 17.18 -11.41
N LYS A 85 -4.64 16.23 -10.49
CA LYS A 85 -5.91 15.99 -9.80
C LYS A 85 -6.30 17.18 -8.93
N GLU A 86 -5.37 17.67 -8.10
CA GLU A 86 -5.58 18.85 -7.25
C GLU A 86 -5.94 20.09 -8.09
N ARG A 87 -5.29 20.29 -9.25
CA ARG A 87 -5.64 21.39 -10.16
C ARG A 87 -7.06 21.28 -10.69
N LYS A 88 -7.52 20.08 -11.08
CA LYS A 88 -8.89 19.88 -11.56
C LYS A 88 -9.92 20.16 -10.45
N GLU A 89 -9.65 19.70 -9.23
CA GLU A 89 -10.50 19.97 -8.06
C GLU A 89 -10.56 21.47 -7.75
N PHE A 90 -9.44 22.18 -7.84
CA PHE A 90 -9.39 23.63 -7.65
C PHE A 90 -10.17 24.39 -8.73
N VAL A 91 -10.07 23.98 -10.00
CA VAL A 91 -10.85 24.58 -11.09
C VAL A 91 -12.35 24.34 -10.90
N ALA A 92 -12.74 23.13 -10.49
CA ALA A 92 -14.14 22.83 -10.18
C ALA A 92 -14.66 23.68 -9.01
N PHE A 93 -13.84 23.87 -7.96
CA PHE A 93 -14.16 24.75 -6.85
C PHE A 93 -14.36 26.20 -7.31
N LEU A 94 -13.47 26.74 -8.14
CA LEU A 94 -13.60 28.09 -8.70
C LEU A 94 -14.90 28.25 -9.49
N PHE A 95 -15.28 27.23 -10.27
CA PHE A 95 -16.52 27.26 -11.03
C PHE A 95 -17.76 27.32 -10.13
N VAL A 96 -17.81 26.49 -9.08
CA VAL A 96 -18.90 26.52 -8.09
C VAL A 96 -18.94 27.87 -7.36
N ALA A 97 -17.78 28.38 -6.94
CA ALA A 97 -17.68 29.67 -6.28
C ALA A 97 -18.18 30.82 -7.17
N ALA A 98 -17.83 30.82 -8.47
CA ALA A 98 -18.30 31.81 -9.43
C ALA A 98 -19.83 31.76 -9.58
N ILE A 99 -20.42 30.56 -9.66
CA ILE A 99 -21.89 30.41 -9.72
C ILE A 99 -22.54 30.99 -8.46
N LEU A 100 -22.05 30.64 -7.27
CA LEU A 100 -22.59 31.16 -6.01
C LEU A 100 -22.49 32.68 -5.93
N LEU A 101 -21.33 33.26 -6.29
CA LEU A 101 -21.13 34.70 -6.30
C LEU A 101 -22.06 35.42 -7.28
N THR A 102 -22.31 34.85 -8.46
CA THR A 102 -23.26 35.44 -9.41
C THR A 102 -24.70 35.37 -8.93
N LEU A 103 -25.09 34.30 -8.22
CA LEU A 103 -26.40 34.16 -7.57
C LEU A 103 -26.56 35.19 -6.45
N GLU A 104 -25.58 35.31 -5.55
CA GLU A 104 -25.57 36.32 -4.49
C GLU A 104 -25.65 37.73 -5.05
N SER A 105 -24.88 38.02 -6.10
CA SER A 105 -24.88 39.32 -6.79
C SER A 105 -26.25 39.65 -7.38
N LYS A 106 -26.94 38.68 -8.00
CA LYS A 106 -28.30 38.87 -8.54
C LYS A 106 -29.31 39.17 -7.43
N ILE A 107 -29.23 38.47 -6.29
CA ILE A 107 -30.12 38.69 -5.15
C ILE A 107 -29.85 40.05 -4.50
N ALA A 108 -28.59 40.48 -4.44
CA ALA A 108 -28.22 41.80 -3.95
C ALA A 108 -28.76 42.92 -4.86
N LEU A 109 -28.68 42.76 -6.19
CA LEU A 109 -29.19 43.70 -7.19
C LEU A 109 -30.72 43.78 -7.21
N SER A 110 -31.44 42.73 -6.84
CA SER A 110 -32.92 42.72 -6.81
C SER A 110 -33.53 43.40 -5.58
N GLY A 111 -32.74 44.18 -4.81
CA GLY A 111 -33.21 44.93 -3.65
C GLY A 111 -33.23 44.16 -2.32
N TYR A 112 -32.82 42.89 -2.31
CA TYR A 112 -32.72 42.05 -1.10
C TYR A 112 -31.33 42.10 -0.45
N GLY A 113 -30.54 43.16 -0.68
CA GLY A 113 -29.16 43.29 -0.16
C GLY A 113 -29.05 43.11 1.35
N VAL A 114 -30.05 43.52 2.13
CA VAL A 114 -30.10 43.32 3.59
C VAL A 114 -30.14 41.83 3.96
N HIS A 115 -30.86 41.00 3.20
CA HIS A 115 -30.93 39.56 3.45
C HIS A 115 -29.65 38.83 3.06
N VAL A 116 -28.98 39.25 1.98
CA VAL A 116 -27.67 38.70 1.59
C VAL A 116 -26.63 39.00 2.66
N ILE A 117 -26.57 40.26 3.14
CA ILE A 117 -25.64 40.67 4.21
C ILE A 117 -25.93 39.91 5.52
N MET A 118 -27.21 39.76 5.89
CA MET A 118 -27.61 38.97 7.06
C MET A 118 -27.19 37.51 6.93
N PHE A 119 -27.38 36.89 5.76
CA PHE A 119 -26.98 35.50 5.53
C PHE A 119 -25.47 35.32 5.60
N GLN A 120 -24.70 36.25 5.01
CA GLN A 120 -23.24 36.28 5.08
C GLN A 120 -22.75 36.38 6.54
N LEU A 121 -23.36 37.27 7.33
CA LEU A 121 -23.04 37.45 8.75
C LEU A 121 -23.38 36.21 9.58
N ILE A 122 -24.53 35.58 9.33
CA ILE A 122 -24.92 34.35 10.02
C ILE A 122 -23.92 33.23 9.71
N ILE A 123 -23.53 33.03 8.45
CA ILE A 123 -22.54 32.02 8.09
C ILE A 123 -21.18 32.32 8.72
N LEU A 124 -20.71 33.58 8.67
CA LEU A 124 -19.40 33.95 9.20
C LEU A 124 -19.34 33.86 10.73
N VAL A 125 -20.41 34.25 11.44
CA VAL A 125 -20.43 34.35 12.90
C VAL A 125 -20.90 33.07 13.58
N LEU A 126 -21.82 32.31 12.98
CA LEU A 126 -22.33 31.06 13.57
C LEU A 126 -21.67 29.82 12.96
N VAL A 127 -21.53 29.75 11.64
CA VAL A 127 -21.13 28.51 10.96
C VAL A 127 -19.62 28.35 10.95
N ALA A 128 -18.87 29.40 10.58
CA ALA A 128 -17.40 29.34 10.49
C ALA A 128 -16.70 28.97 11.82
N PRO A 129 -17.00 29.58 12.98
CA PRO A 129 -16.33 29.22 14.24
C PRO A 129 -16.68 27.82 14.75
N ILE A 130 -17.78 27.21 14.29
CA ILE A 130 -18.15 25.82 14.63
C ILE A 130 -17.52 24.83 13.66
N CYS A 131 -17.56 25.11 12.36
CA CYS A 131 -17.06 24.21 11.33
C CYS A 131 -15.53 24.16 11.28
N VAL A 132 -14.83 25.28 11.51
CA VAL A 132 -13.37 25.34 11.43
C VAL A 132 -12.69 24.41 12.48
N PRO A 133 -13.03 24.44 13.78
CA PRO A 133 -12.47 23.51 14.76
C PRO A 133 -12.83 22.05 14.47
N PHE A 134 -14.01 21.80 13.90
CA PHE A 134 -14.44 20.45 13.55
C PHE A 134 -13.65 19.86 12.37
N ILE A 135 -13.32 20.69 11.37
CA ILE A 135 -12.48 20.28 10.23
C ILE A 135 -11.03 20.05 10.69
N PHE A 136 -10.50 20.95 11.54
CA PHE A 136 -9.15 20.81 12.10
C PHE A 136 -9.01 19.58 13.00
N SER A 137 -9.97 19.33 13.89
CA SER A 137 -9.94 18.14 14.76
C SER A 137 -10.02 16.84 13.96
N LYS A 138 -10.77 16.80 12.85
CA LYS A 138 -10.78 15.64 11.93
C LYS A 138 -9.44 15.44 11.22
N ARG A 139 -8.73 16.50 10.84
CA ARG A 139 -7.37 16.39 10.30
C ARG A 139 -6.40 15.85 11.34
N ILE A 140 -6.40 16.43 12.55
CA ILE A 140 -5.50 16.04 13.64
C ILE A 140 -5.70 14.55 14.00
N LYS A 141 -6.94 14.07 14.07
CA LYS A 141 -7.22 12.63 14.33
C LYS A 141 -6.68 11.72 13.23
N LYS A 142 -6.86 12.09 11.95
CA LYS A 142 -6.31 11.31 10.82
C LYS A 142 -4.79 11.27 10.80
N GLU A 143 -4.13 12.35 11.20
CA GLU A 143 -2.66 12.41 11.30
C GLU A 143 -2.13 11.63 12.51
N ALA A 144 -2.89 11.54 13.60
CA ALA A 144 -2.54 10.76 14.79
C ALA A 144 -2.73 9.24 14.60
N GLU A 145 -3.72 8.81 13.81
CA GLU A 145 -3.96 7.39 13.49
C GLU A 145 -3.02 6.83 12.41
N SER A 146 -2.26 7.70 11.72
CA SER A 146 -1.33 7.34 10.65
C SER A 146 0.13 7.20 11.13
N LYS A 147 0.39 7.35 12.42
CA LYS A 147 1.70 7.11 13.06
C LYS A 147 1.65 5.83 13.88
#